data_AF-A0A6P7GJR4-F1
#
_entry.id   AF-A0A6P7GJR4-F1
#
_cell.length_a   1.000
_cell.length_b   1.000
_cell.length_c   1.000
_cell.angle_alpha   90.00
_cell.angle_beta   90.00
_cell.angle_gamma   90.00
#
_symmetry.space_group_name_H-M   'P 1'
#
loop_
_entity.id
_entity.type
_entity.pdbx_description
1 polymer ?
#
loop_
_entity_poly.entity_id
_entity_poly.type
_entity_poly.pdbx_seq_one_letter_code
_entity_poly.pdbx_strand_id
1 'polypeptide(L)'
;MDIGEQLDKQMANLRTYFKAQAESSTFHRSICAVDDSTPLKLREQEMRINHLSKDEKMRTWMGKPLHGRHLNEVNQEYVDSRASNYWLVSGKMFSETEVFLLAIQDQVIPTRNYLKRSSGPKRQIPIWMSSPRIHPTSYWGLPGVCRN
;
A
#
# COMPACT_ATOMS: atom_id res chain seq x y z
N MET A 1 0.18 10.50 -2.74
CA MET A 1 0.14 11.58 -1.73
C MET A 1 -0.39 10.98 -0.46
N ASP A 2 0.39 10.97 0.63
CA ASP A 2 -0.06 10.43 1.92
C ASP A 2 -0.95 11.46 2.62
N ILE A 3 -2.19 11.08 2.93
CA ILE A 3 -3.19 12.01 3.47
C ILE A 3 -2.81 12.46 4.89
N GLY A 4 -2.17 11.59 5.68
CA GLY A 4 -1.71 11.90 7.03
C GLY A 4 -0.58 12.94 7.00
N GLU A 5 0.45 12.70 6.20
CA GLU A 5 1.56 13.66 6.03
C GLU A 5 1.07 15.03 5.53
N GLN A 6 0.10 15.04 4.62
CA GLN A 6 -0.50 16.28 4.13
C GLN A 6 -1.27 17.00 5.23
N LEU A 7 -2.05 16.28 6.05
CA LEU A 7 -2.77 16.85 7.19
C LEU A 7 -1.79 17.51 8.17
N ASP A 8 -0.71 16.81 8.54
CA ASP A 8 0.29 17.35 9.47
C ASP A 8 0.97 18.60 8.93
N LYS A 9 1.26 18.62 7.62
CA LYS A 9 1.82 19.81 6.98
C LYS A 9 0.85 20.99 7.04
N GLN A 10 -0.44 20.76 6.80
CA GLN A 10 -1.46 21.82 6.91
C GLN A 10 -1.59 22.32 8.36
N MET A 11 -1.60 21.40 9.34
CA MET A 11 -1.64 21.74 10.75
C MET A 11 -0.42 22.55 11.19
N ALA A 12 0.79 22.16 10.76
CA ALA A 12 2.03 22.87 11.04
C ALA A 12 2.01 24.30 10.47
N ASN A 13 1.55 24.46 9.22
CA ASN A 13 1.43 25.77 8.58
C ASN A 13 0.49 26.69 9.35
N LEU A 14 -0.69 26.19 9.72
CA LEU A 14 -1.66 26.97 10.48
C LEU A 14 -1.13 27.33 11.87
N ARG A 15 -0.53 26.39 12.59
CA ARG A 15 0.10 26.67 13.90
C ARG A 15 1.18 27.73 13.78
N THR A 16 2.01 27.67 12.74
CA THR A 16 3.06 28.65 12.49
C THR A 16 2.47 30.03 12.24
N TYR A 17 1.42 30.13 11.41
CA TYR A 17 0.71 31.37 11.15
C TYR A 17 0.15 32.01 12.42
N PHE A 18 -0.60 31.26 13.23
CA PHE A 18 -1.21 31.78 14.45
C PHE A 18 -0.16 32.23 15.48
N LYS A 19 0.93 31.47 15.63
CA LYS A 19 2.02 31.82 16.54
C LYS A 19 2.78 33.06 16.08
N ALA A 20 3.12 33.16 14.79
CA ALA A 20 3.76 34.36 14.24
C ALA A 20 2.87 35.60 14.40
N GLN A 21 1.56 35.45 14.18
CA GLN A 21 0.62 36.56 14.35
C GLN A 21 0.42 36.96 15.83
N ALA A 22 0.63 36.06 16.79
CA ALA A 22 0.57 36.35 18.22
C ALA A 22 1.73 37.24 18.72
N GLU A 23 2.80 37.35 17.95
CA GLU A 23 3.89 38.30 18.22
C GLU A 23 3.42 39.75 18.00
N SER A 24 2.61 39.98 16.97
CA SER A 24 2.13 41.31 16.57
C SER A 24 0.75 41.67 17.12
N SER A 25 -0.11 40.69 17.42
CA SER A 25 -1.51 40.90 17.78
C SER A 25 -1.88 40.32 19.14
N THR A 26 -2.44 41.16 20.02
CA THR A 26 -2.96 40.74 21.33
C THR A 26 -4.12 39.76 21.22
N PHE A 27 -4.94 39.88 20.18
CA PHE A 27 -6.06 38.96 19.91
C PHE A 27 -5.56 37.54 19.61
N HIS A 28 -4.56 37.40 18.73
CA HIS A 28 -3.99 36.09 18.37
C HIS A 28 -3.28 35.44 19.56
N ARG A 29 -2.67 36.26 20.44
CA ARG A 29 -2.08 35.78 21.70
C ARG A 29 -3.13 35.21 22.66
N SER A 30 -4.27 35.88 22.80
CA SER A 30 -5.39 35.37 23.62
C SER A 30 -5.94 34.06 23.06
N ILE A 31 -6.08 33.96 21.72
CA ILE A 31 -6.50 32.70 21.07
C ILE A 31 -5.51 31.58 21.36
N CYS A 32 -4.20 31.82 21.16
CA CYS A 32 -3.18 30.79 21.40
C CYS A 32 -3.13 30.34 22.86
N ALA A 33 -3.43 31.22 23.81
CA ALA A 33 -3.41 30.89 25.24
C ALA A 33 -4.62 30.05 25.68
N VAL A 34 -5.78 30.23 25.04
CA VAL A 34 -7.05 29.59 25.41
C VAL A 34 -7.33 28.32 24.60
N ASP A 35 -6.77 28.21 23.40
CA ASP A 35 -7.03 27.09 22.50
C ASP A 35 -6.46 25.76 22.99
N ASP A 36 -7.36 24.89 23.47
CA ASP A 36 -7.13 23.49 23.84
C ASP A 36 -8.14 22.53 23.19
N SER A 37 -9.22 23.07 22.61
CA SER A 37 -10.34 22.28 22.07
C SER A 37 -10.22 22.00 20.57
N THR A 38 -9.40 22.75 19.84
CA THR A 38 -9.18 22.50 18.40
C THR A 38 -8.07 21.49 18.17
N PRO A 39 -8.07 20.78 17.03
CA PRO A 39 -6.97 19.89 16.65
C PRO A 39 -5.62 20.62 16.56
N LEU A 40 -5.61 21.95 16.38
CA LEU A 40 -4.38 22.72 16.31
C LEU A 40 -3.65 22.83 17.64
N LYS A 41 -4.34 22.75 18.79
CA LYS A 41 -3.76 22.84 20.14
C LYS A 41 -2.68 23.90 20.25
N LEU A 42 -3.06 25.16 19.97
CA LEU A 42 -2.12 26.27 19.87
C LEU A 42 -1.41 26.58 21.20
N ARG A 43 -2.03 26.20 22.33
CA ARG A 43 -1.44 26.30 23.67
C ARG A 43 -0.20 25.43 23.85
N GLU A 44 -0.13 24.28 23.17
CA GLU A 44 1.04 23.42 23.21
C GLU A 44 2.19 24.04 22.39
N GLN A 45 3.42 23.97 22.91
CA GLN A 45 4.59 24.53 22.21
C GLN A 45 4.96 23.68 20.99
N GLU A 46 4.91 22.37 21.13
CA GLU A 46 5.25 21.42 20.08
C GLU A 46 4.00 20.82 19.43
N MET A 47 4.12 20.46 18.15
CA MET A 47 3.09 19.71 17.44
C MET A 47 3.47 18.23 17.51
N ARG A 48 2.57 17.39 18.03
CA ARG A 48 2.77 15.94 18.01
C ARG A 48 2.54 15.43 16.59
N ILE A 49 3.61 14.96 15.96
CA ILE A 49 3.55 14.24 14.68
C ILE A 49 3.21 12.79 15.01
N ASN A 50 2.02 12.34 14.59
CA ASN A 50 1.52 11.00 14.91
C ASN A 50 1.67 10.01 13.75
N HIS A 51 2.24 10.41 12.61
CA HIS A 51 2.35 9.54 11.45
C HIS A 51 3.65 8.77 11.45
N LEU A 52 3.53 7.46 11.23
CA LEU A 52 4.65 6.61 10.88
C LEU A 52 5.27 7.12 9.57
N SER A 53 6.60 7.18 9.53
CA SER A 53 7.34 7.40 8.30
C SER A 53 6.98 6.34 7.26
N LYS A 54 7.19 6.65 5.98
CA LYS A 54 6.99 5.68 4.89
C LYS A 54 7.70 4.35 5.16
N ASP A 55 8.91 4.40 5.70
CA ASP A 55 9.70 3.20 6.00
C ASP A 55 9.12 2.41 7.17
N GLU A 56 8.62 3.08 8.22
CA GLU A 56 7.92 2.41 9.32
C GLU A 56 6.60 1.80 8.86
N LYS A 57 5.85 2.49 8.00
CA LYS A 57 4.65 1.93 7.35
C LYS A 57 5.01 0.68 6.56
N MET A 58 6.08 0.73 5.75
CA MET A 58 6.55 -0.42 4.99
C MET A 58 6.99 -1.59 5.88
N ARG A 59 7.78 -1.33 6.94
CA ARG A 59 8.19 -2.37 7.90
C ARG A 59 6.99 -3.00 8.59
N THR A 60 6.05 -2.18 9.05
CA THR A 60 4.80 -2.64 9.69
C THR A 60 3.98 -3.49 8.72
N TRP A 61 3.94 -3.11 7.45
CA TRP A 61 3.21 -3.84 6.42
C TRP A 61 3.88 -5.18 6.08
N MET A 62 5.21 -5.20 5.88
CA MET A 62 6.00 -6.41 5.63
C MET A 62 5.95 -7.40 6.79
N GLY A 63 5.86 -6.91 8.03
CA GLY A 63 5.76 -7.74 9.23
C GLY A 63 4.42 -8.48 9.37
N LYS A 64 3.40 -8.16 8.57
CA LYS A 64 2.11 -8.84 8.61
C LYS A 64 2.19 -10.17 7.84
N PRO A 65 1.84 -11.31 8.44
CA PRO A 65 2.04 -12.63 7.85
C PRO A 65 1.29 -12.86 6.53
N LEU A 66 0.15 -12.16 6.32
CA LEU A 66 -0.63 -12.25 5.08
C LEU A 66 -0.39 -11.08 4.12
N HIS A 67 0.03 -9.90 4.58
CA HIS A 67 0.04 -8.68 3.76
C HIS A 67 1.43 -8.24 3.29
N GLY A 68 2.48 -8.99 3.63
CA GLY A 68 3.85 -8.73 3.18
C GLY A 68 4.36 -9.70 2.13
N ARG A 69 3.55 -10.70 1.75
CA ARG A 69 4.01 -11.83 0.96
C ARG A 69 4.40 -11.42 -0.45
N HIS A 70 3.52 -10.73 -1.17
CA HIS A 70 3.80 -10.32 -2.54
C HIS A 70 5.04 -9.43 -2.60
N LEU A 71 5.15 -8.49 -1.66
CA LEU A 71 6.31 -7.61 -1.55
C LEU A 71 7.61 -8.39 -1.32
N ASN A 72 7.59 -9.42 -0.48
CA ASN A 72 8.74 -10.29 -0.26
C ASN A 72 9.12 -11.12 -1.50
N GLU A 73 8.14 -11.60 -2.26
CA GLU A 73 8.36 -12.36 -3.51
C GLU A 73 8.94 -11.45 -4.61
N VAL A 74 8.46 -10.21 -4.71
CA VAL A 74 8.91 -9.25 -5.73
C VAL A 74 10.29 -8.65 -5.43
N ASN A 75 10.69 -8.59 -4.16
CA ASN A 75 12.01 -8.09 -3.75
C ASN A 75 13.14 -9.13 -3.90
N GLN A 76 12.88 -10.29 -4.50
CA GLN A 76 13.91 -11.29 -4.75
C GLN A 76 14.84 -10.86 -5.89
N GLU A 77 16.13 -11.17 -5.78
CA GLU A 77 17.19 -10.71 -6.69
C GLU A 77 16.92 -11.04 -8.17
N TYR A 78 16.25 -12.15 -8.43
CA TYR A 78 15.95 -12.62 -9.80
C TYR A 78 14.60 -12.13 -10.35
N VAL A 79 13.85 -11.32 -9.59
CA VAL A 79 12.54 -10.81 -10.00
C VAL A 79 12.67 -9.36 -10.44
N ASP A 80 12.24 -9.07 -11.68
CA ASP A 80 12.09 -7.68 -12.12
C ASP A 80 10.86 -7.06 -11.45
N SER A 81 11.11 -6.30 -10.39
CA SER A 81 10.08 -5.58 -9.64
C SER A 81 9.32 -4.56 -10.48
N ARG A 82 10.00 -3.92 -11.44
CA ARG A 82 9.37 -2.91 -12.30
C ARG A 82 8.41 -3.54 -13.27
N ALA A 83 8.80 -4.65 -13.90
CA ALA A 83 7.92 -5.41 -14.78
C ALA A 83 6.74 -6.02 -14.00
N SER A 84 7.00 -6.56 -12.81
CA SER A 84 5.99 -7.20 -11.97
C SER A 84 4.90 -6.22 -11.48
N ASN A 85 5.25 -4.96 -11.25
CA ASN A 85 4.34 -3.91 -10.77
C ASN A 85 3.86 -2.94 -11.86
N TYR A 86 4.23 -3.17 -13.12
CA TYR A 86 3.90 -2.24 -14.21
C TYR A 86 2.39 -1.97 -14.33
N TRP A 87 1.58 -2.98 -14.03
CA TRP A 87 0.12 -2.90 -14.10
C TRP A 87 -0.46 -1.85 -13.14
N LEU A 88 0.14 -1.63 -11.96
CA LEU A 88 -0.24 -0.59 -10.99
C LEU A 88 0.03 0.83 -11.50
N VAL A 89 1.03 1.00 -12.36
CA VAL A 89 1.45 2.32 -12.87
C VAL A 89 0.81 2.62 -14.22
N SER A 90 0.33 1.60 -14.92
CA SER A 90 -0.21 1.72 -16.27
C SER A 90 -1.49 2.57 -16.36
N GLY A 91 -2.21 2.78 -15.23
CA GLY A 91 -3.44 3.58 -15.17
C GLY A 91 -4.61 3.00 -15.98
N LYS A 92 -4.53 1.71 -16.35
CA LYS A 92 -5.52 1.03 -17.20
C LYS A 92 -6.57 0.26 -16.41
N MET A 93 -6.50 0.24 -15.08
CA MET A 93 -7.41 -0.49 -14.21
C MET A 93 -8.16 0.44 -13.27
N PHE A 94 -9.35 0.01 -12.85
CA PHE A 94 -10.09 0.65 -11.79
C PHE A 94 -9.44 0.36 -10.44
N SER A 95 -9.49 1.33 -9.53
CA SER A 95 -8.93 1.22 -8.17
C SER A 95 -9.41 -0.03 -7.42
N GLU A 96 -10.67 -0.41 -7.60
CA GLU A 96 -11.27 -1.60 -6.98
C GLU A 96 -10.63 -2.89 -7.48
N THR A 97 -10.35 -2.97 -8.78
CA THR A 97 -9.67 -4.10 -9.40
C THR A 97 -8.24 -4.22 -8.90
N GLU A 98 -7.56 -3.08 -8.75
CA GLU A 98 -6.17 -3.06 -8.29
C GLU A 98 -6.03 -3.61 -6.87
N VAL A 99 -6.91 -3.15 -5.97
CA VAL A 99 -6.95 -3.61 -4.59
C VAL A 99 -7.30 -5.10 -4.51
N PHE A 100 -8.20 -5.59 -5.37
CA PHE A 100 -8.56 -7.00 -5.40
C PHE A 100 -7.41 -7.90 -5.87
N LEU A 101 -6.67 -7.47 -6.89
CA LEU A 101 -5.49 -8.20 -7.38
C LEU A 101 -4.40 -8.27 -6.30
N LEU A 102 -4.13 -7.17 -5.58
CA LEU A 102 -3.19 -7.17 -4.46
C LEU A 102 -3.61 -8.17 -3.36
N ALA A 103 -4.90 -8.20 -2.99
CA ALA A 103 -5.40 -9.13 -1.97
C ALA A 103 -5.25 -10.61 -2.37
N ILE A 104 -5.39 -10.91 -3.67
CA ILE A 104 -5.14 -12.26 -4.21
C ILE A 104 -3.65 -12.60 -4.18
N GLN A 105 -2.78 -11.67 -4.59
CA GLN A 105 -1.32 -11.87 -4.60
C GLN A 105 -0.77 -12.12 -3.20
N ASP A 106 -1.31 -11.40 -2.21
CA ASP A 106 -1.01 -11.60 -0.79
C ASP A 106 -1.68 -12.85 -0.19
N GLN A 107 -2.54 -13.54 -0.96
CA GLN A 107 -3.29 -14.72 -0.53
C GLN A 107 -4.17 -14.47 0.69
N VAL A 108 -4.62 -13.22 0.87
CA VAL A 108 -5.59 -12.83 1.91
C VAL A 108 -6.95 -13.48 1.65
N ILE A 109 -7.27 -13.71 0.37
CA ILE A 109 -8.50 -14.37 -0.06
C ILE A 109 -8.19 -15.86 -0.31
N PRO A 110 -8.82 -16.79 0.44
CA PRO A 110 -8.59 -18.21 0.23
C PRO A 110 -9.18 -18.64 -1.11
N THR A 111 -8.31 -18.94 -2.07
CA THR A 111 -8.70 -19.57 -3.33
C THR A 111 -8.53 -21.08 -3.24
N ARG A 112 -9.35 -21.85 -3.97
CA ARG A 112 -9.25 -23.33 -4.04
C ARG A 112 -7.83 -23.82 -4.38
N ASN A 113 -7.06 -23.03 -5.13
CA ASN A 113 -5.69 -23.37 -5.51
C ASN A 113 -4.73 -23.33 -4.31
N TYR A 114 -4.88 -22.36 -3.41
CA TYR A 114 -4.06 -22.27 -2.20
C TYR A 114 -4.40 -23.37 -1.19
N LEU A 115 -5.70 -23.66 -1.00
CA LEU A 115 -6.17 -24.70 -0.09
C LEU A 115 -5.62 -26.09 -0.46
N LYS A 116 -5.56 -26.41 -1.76
CA LYS A 116 -4.99 -27.68 -2.26
C LYS A 116 -3.51 -27.85 -1.93
N ARG A 117 -2.75 -26.76 -1.82
CA ARG A 117 -1.32 -26.78 -1.47
C ARG A 117 -1.09 -27.05 0.02
N SER A 118 -2.03 -26.65 0.88
CA SER A 118 -1.94 -26.82 2.34
C SER A 118 -2.53 -28.14 2.87
N SER A 119 -3.40 -28.84 2.13
CA SER A 119 -4.13 -30.03 2.65
C SER A 119 -3.98 -31.32 1.82
N GLY A 120 -3.05 -31.38 0.86
CA GLY A 120 -2.85 -32.55 -0.01
C GLY A 120 -1.50 -33.25 0.20
N PRO A 121 -1.39 -34.57 -0.03
CA PRO A 121 -0.09 -35.25 -0.01
C PRO A 121 0.85 -34.58 -1.02
N LYS A 122 2.09 -34.30 -0.58
CA LYS A 122 3.13 -33.62 -1.35
C LYS A 122 3.47 -34.41 -2.61
N ARG A 123 2.69 -34.24 -3.68
CA ARG A 123 3.15 -34.55 -5.03
C ARG A 123 4.05 -33.38 -5.43
N GLN A 124 5.31 -33.67 -5.76
CA GLN A 124 6.21 -32.68 -6.35
C GLN A 124 5.53 -32.12 -7.60
N ILE A 125 4.98 -30.91 -7.46
CA ILE A 125 4.54 -30.13 -8.60
C ILE A 125 5.79 -29.42 -9.11
N PRO A 126 6.19 -29.62 -10.37
CA PRO A 126 7.34 -28.92 -10.93
C PRO A 126 7.22 -27.41 -10.72
N ILE A 127 8.34 -26.78 -10.36
CA ILE A 127 8.44 -25.38 -9.93
C ILE A 127 7.85 -24.41 -10.98
N TRP A 128 7.76 -24.81 -12.25
CA TRP A 128 7.19 -24.00 -13.33
C TRP A 128 5.68 -23.78 -13.27
N MET A 129 4.92 -24.59 -12.52
CA MET A 129 3.46 -24.46 -12.33
C MET A 129 3.05 -23.63 -11.10
N SER A 130 4.01 -23.19 -10.28
CA SER A 130 3.73 -22.53 -8.99
C SER A 130 3.70 -21.00 -9.03
N SER A 131 4.01 -20.38 -10.17
CA SER A 131 3.91 -18.94 -10.38
C SER A 131 2.63 -18.61 -11.18
N PRO A 132 1.84 -17.61 -10.79
CA PRO A 132 0.90 -16.97 -11.70
C PRO A 132 1.71 -16.16 -12.72
N ARG A 133 2.34 -16.86 -13.67
CA ARG A 133 2.94 -16.22 -14.83
C ARG A 133 1.79 -15.69 -15.67
N ILE A 134 1.70 -14.37 -15.75
CA ILE A 134 0.97 -13.66 -16.80
C ILE A 134 1.43 -14.28 -18.13
N HIS A 135 0.54 -15.01 -18.80
CA HIS A 135 0.79 -15.54 -20.12
C HIS A 135 0.68 -14.36 -21.11
N PRO A 136 1.70 -14.08 -21.94
CA PRO A 136 1.46 -13.24 -23.10
C PRO A 136 0.60 -14.05 -24.08
N THR A 137 -0.51 -13.44 -24.45
CA THR A 137 -1.32 -13.66 -25.65
C THR A 137 -0.69 -14.58 -26.70
N SER A 138 -1.22 -15.80 -26.85
CA SER A 138 -1.22 -16.51 -28.13
C SER A 138 -2.67 -16.58 -28.60
N TYR A 139 -2.96 -15.80 -29.65
CA TYR A 139 -4.24 -15.79 -30.32
C TYR A 139 -4.61 -17.19 -30.82
N TRP A 140 -5.87 -17.52 -30.58
CA TRP A 140 -6.69 -18.56 -31.16
C TRP A 140 -6.28 -19.05 -32.55
N GLY A 141 -5.94 -20.34 -32.62
CA GLY A 141 -6.08 -21.17 -33.82
C GLY A 141 -6.75 -22.49 -33.43
N LEU A 142 -8.05 -22.61 -33.68
CA LEU A 142 -8.81 -23.87 -33.72
C LEU A 142 -9.26 -24.09 -35.18
N PRO A 143 -9.78 -25.27 -35.58
CA PRO A 143 -9.39 -26.65 -35.25
C PRO A 143 -9.24 -27.50 -36.55
N GLY A 144 -8.57 -28.66 -36.49
CA GLY A 144 -8.54 -29.54 -37.67
C GLY A 144 -7.96 -30.94 -37.48
N VAL A 145 -8.84 -31.84 -37.04
CA VAL A 145 -8.99 -33.25 -37.48
C VAL A 145 -7.90 -34.30 -37.12
N CYS A 146 -8.41 -35.37 -36.52
CA CYS A 146 -7.81 -36.60 -36.01
C CYS A 146 -7.19 -37.55 -37.07
N ARG A 147 -6.20 -38.34 -36.61
CA ARG A 147 -5.86 -39.78 -36.89
C ARG A 147 -5.65 -40.18 -38.36
N ASN A 148 -4.70 -41.02 -38.77
CA ASN A 148 -3.85 -42.05 -38.15
C ASN A 148 -2.50 -42.04 -38.86
#